data_AF-A0A0C3NK08-F1
#
_entry.id   AF-A0A0C3NK08-F1
#
_cell.length_a   1.000
_cell.length_b   1.000
_cell.length_c   1.000
_cell.angle_alpha   90.00
_cell.angle_beta   90.00
_cell.angle_gamma   90.00
#
_symmetry.space_group_name_H-M   'P 1'
#
loop_
_entity.id
_entity.type
_entity.pdbx_description
1 polymer ?
#
loop_
_entity_poly.entity_id
_entity_poly.type
_entity_poly.pdbx_seq_one_letter_code
_entity_poly.pdbx_strand_id
1 'polypeptide(L)'
;DEDLTWEQFGEASMRLISAMKEHDWEEERVDMHVDFWMAIEAHPWQRSPRAHLKRALLLYQSQQRQRWHRALSTLNTWSLSELNQELLNDAREEILDRERSQELENLRKVRNTCSSNDTPTNITLPLSAPPSPLLSLAS
;
A
#
# COMPACT_ATOMS: atom_id res chain seq x y z
N ASP A 1 -9.54 -4.95 2.04
CA ASP A 1 -10.09 -3.62 2.33
C ASP A 1 -9.03 -2.54 2.50
N GLU A 2 -7.86 -2.82 3.07
CA GLU A 2 -6.82 -1.78 3.25
C GLU A 2 -6.14 -1.29 1.96
N ASP A 3 -6.05 -2.15 0.93
CA ASP A 3 -5.38 -1.84 -0.35
C ASP A 3 -6.29 -1.23 -1.42
N LEU A 4 -7.50 -0.82 -1.05
CA LEU A 4 -8.46 -0.23 -2.00
C LEU A 4 -7.98 1.14 -2.50
N THR A 5 -8.33 1.51 -3.72
CA THR A 5 -8.32 2.92 -4.12
C THR A 5 -9.50 3.65 -3.49
N TRP A 6 -9.48 4.98 -3.46
CA TRP A 6 -10.60 5.77 -2.94
C TRP A 6 -11.89 5.62 -3.76
N GLU A 7 -11.76 5.45 -5.08
CA GLU A 7 -12.91 5.18 -5.95
C GLU A 7 -13.51 3.81 -5.63
N GLN A 8 -12.66 2.78 -5.49
CA GLN A 8 -13.10 1.45 -5.08
C GLN A 8 -13.71 1.44 -3.69
N PHE A 9 -13.18 2.24 -2.76
CA PHE A 9 -13.75 2.41 -1.43
C PHE A 9 -15.17 3.01 -1.50
N GLY A 10 -15.37 4.08 -2.27
CA GLY A 10 -16.70 4.67 -2.46
C GLY A 10 -17.70 3.69 -3.10
N GLU A 11 -17.28 2.99 -4.16
CA GLU A 11 -18.09 1.98 -4.84
C GLU A 11 -18.44 0.81 -3.91
N ALA A 12 -17.47 0.30 -3.15
CA ALA A 12 -17.67 -0.80 -2.20
C ALA A 12 -18.61 -0.39 -1.06
N SER A 13 -18.50 0.85 -0.57
CA SER A 13 -19.37 1.38 0.49
C SER A 13 -20.82 1.43 0.02
N MET A 14 -21.07 1.99 -1.16
CA MET A 14 -22.40 2.03 -1.76
C MET A 14 -22.99 0.63 -1.97
N ARG A 15 -22.20 -0.31 -2.51
CA ARG A 15 -22.63 -1.70 -2.71
C ARG A 15 -22.97 -2.40 -1.40
N LEU A 16 -22.18 -2.18 -0.35
CA LEU A 16 -22.44 -2.81 0.94
C LEU A 16 -23.70 -2.24 1.60
N ILE A 17 -23.94 -0.92 1.54
CA ILE A 17 -25.20 -0.32 2.04
C ILE A 17 -26.42 -0.94 1.35
N SER A 18 -26.38 -1.05 0.02
CA SER A 18 -27.47 -1.67 -0.75
C SER A 18 -27.69 -3.11 -0.31
N ALA A 19 -26.62 -3.91 -0.20
CA ALA A 19 -26.71 -5.29 0.24
C ALA A 19 -27.29 -5.43 1.66
N MET A 20 -26.89 -4.55 2.60
CA MET A 20 -27.45 -4.53 3.96
C MET A 20 -28.96 -4.27 3.94
N LYS A 21 -29.42 -3.29 3.14
CA LYS A 21 -30.84 -2.98 2.98
C LYS A 21 -31.62 -4.12 2.33
N GLU A 22 -31.06 -4.77 1.31
CA GLU A 22 -31.69 -5.90 0.61
C GLU A 22 -31.82 -7.16 1.47
N HIS A 23 -31.02 -7.27 2.53
CA HIS A 23 -31.02 -8.41 3.46
C HIS A 23 -31.66 -8.05 4.82
N ASP A 24 -32.51 -7.02 4.85
CA ASP A 24 -33.28 -6.61 6.04
C ASP A 24 -32.42 -6.41 7.29
N TRP A 25 -31.20 -5.88 7.14
CA TRP A 25 -30.42 -5.46 8.29
C TRP A 25 -31.18 -4.38 9.06
N GLU A 26 -31.06 -4.40 10.39
CA GLU A 26 -31.62 -3.36 11.26
C GLU A 26 -31.20 -1.97 10.78
N GLU A 27 -32.17 -1.05 10.67
CA GLU A 27 -31.96 0.30 10.14
C GLU A 27 -30.84 1.04 10.88
N GLU A 28 -30.78 0.90 12.21
CA GLU A 28 -29.71 1.45 13.05
C GLU A 28 -28.31 0.97 12.61
N ARG A 29 -28.17 -0.29 12.17
CA ARG A 29 -26.88 -0.81 11.69
C ARG A 29 -26.52 -0.26 10.32
N VAL A 30 -27.52 -0.05 9.48
CA VAL A 30 -27.34 0.57 8.16
C VAL A 30 -26.88 2.02 8.35
N ASP A 31 -27.59 2.79 9.16
CA ASP A 31 -27.27 4.19 9.44
C ASP A 31 -25.91 4.35 10.09
N MET A 32 -25.57 3.49 11.07
CA MET A 32 -24.25 3.46 11.68
C MET A 32 -23.12 3.27 10.65
N HIS A 33 -23.31 2.41 9.64
CA HIS A 33 -22.32 2.24 8.57
C HIS A 33 -22.28 3.44 7.62
N VAL A 34 -23.43 4.02 7.28
CA VAL A 34 -23.52 5.25 6.47
C VAL A 34 -22.75 6.39 7.15
N ASP A 35 -23.02 6.63 8.43
CA ASP A 35 -22.34 7.65 9.23
C ASP A 35 -20.83 7.40 9.29
N PHE A 36 -20.43 6.15 9.52
CA PHE A 36 -19.03 5.77 9.54
C PHE A 36 -18.31 6.09 8.22
N TRP A 37 -18.89 5.73 7.08
CA TRP A 37 -18.27 6.03 5.79
C TRP A 37 -18.26 7.52 5.48
N MET A 38 -19.35 8.24 5.76
CA MET A 38 -19.38 9.70 5.61
C MET A 38 -18.32 10.38 6.46
N ALA A 39 -18.10 9.91 7.70
CA ALA A 39 -17.07 10.44 8.58
C ALA A 39 -15.65 10.23 8.00
N ILE A 40 -15.37 9.07 7.41
CA ILE A 40 -14.09 8.79 6.75
C ILE A 40 -13.89 9.69 5.52
N GLU A 41 -14.91 9.86 4.67
CA GLU A 41 -14.82 10.71 3.47
C GLU A 41 -14.68 12.20 3.80
N ALA A 42 -15.37 12.65 4.85
CA ALA A 42 -15.30 14.03 5.33
C ALA A 42 -14.02 14.35 6.11
N HIS A 43 -13.25 13.33 6.51
CA HIS A 43 -12.09 13.52 7.37
C HIS A 43 -11.01 14.40 6.67
N PRO A 44 -10.39 15.37 7.37
CA PRO A 44 -9.40 16.27 6.76
C PRO A 44 -8.23 15.57 6.07
N TRP A 45 -7.86 14.38 6.54
CA TRP A 45 -6.79 13.57 5.95
C TRP A 45 -7.08 13.16 4.51
N GLN A 46 -8.35 13.04 4.12
CA GLN A 46 -8.70 12.65 2.75
C GLN A 46 -8.34 13.74 1.73
N ARG A 47 -8.36 15.00 2.13
CA ARG A 47 -7.93 16.13 1.29
C ARG A 47 -6.46 16.48 1.46
N SER A 48 -5.74 15.75 2.31
CA SER A 48 -4.32 16.01 2.55
C SER A 48 -3.49 15.67 1.30
N PRO A 49 -2.42 16.43 1.00
CA PRO A 49 -1.45 16.04 -0.02
C PRO A 49 -0.60 14.83 0.41
N ARG A 50 -0.62 14.45 1.69
CA ARG A 50 0.18 13.33 2.22
C ARG A 50 -0.51 12.00 1.97
N ALA A 51 0.07 11.19 1.07
CA ALA A 51 -0.48 9.88 0.71
C ALA A 51 -0.67 8.93 1.90
N HIS A 52 0.27 8.89 2.86
CA HIS A 52 0.17 8.01 4.03
C HIS A 52 -1.05 8.31 4.92
N LEU A 53 -1.50 9.58 5.00
CA LEU A 53 -2.69 9.93 5.79
C LEU A 53 -3.97 9.37 5.16
N LYS A 54 -4.04 9.37 3.83
CA LYS A 54 -5.14 8.75 3.11
C LYS A 54 -5.14 7.23 3.27
N ARG A 55 -3.96 6.60 3.17
CA ARG A 55 -3.77 5.16 3.41
C ARG A 55 -4.15 4.78 4.84
N ALA A 56 -3.84 5.64 5.82
CA ALA A 56 -4.21 5.43 7.21
C ALA A 56 -5.73 5.38 7.41
N LEU A 57 -6.51 6.21 6.70
CA LEU A 57 -7.98 6.14 6.74
C LEU A 57 -8.49 4.79 6.20
N LEU A 58 -7.92 4.30 5.10
CA LEU A 58 -8.29 3.01 4.49
C LEU A 58 -7.88 1.80 5.34
N LEU A 59 -6.72 1.89 6.02
CA LEU A 59 -6.30 0.88 6.98
C LEU A 59 -7.23 0.89 8.20
N TYR A 60 -7.46 2.06 8.79
CA TYR A 60 -8.36 2.22 9.92
C TYR A 60 -9.76 1.65 9.62
N GLN A 61 -10.36 2.00 8.48
CA GLN A 61 -11.71 1.52 8.17
C GLN A 61 -11.77 -0.01 8.05
N SER A 62 -10.73 -0.61 7.45
CA SER A 62 -10.66 -2.07 7.30
C SER A 62 -10.57 -2.76 8.66
N GLN A 63 -9.76 -2.21 9.58
CA GLN A 63 -9.58 -2.72 10.92
C GLN A 63 -10.87 -2.59 11.74
N GLN A 64 -11.51 -1.43 11.72
CA GLN A 64 -12.75 -1.20 12.47
C GLN A 64 -13.88 -2.11 11.99
N ARG A 65 -14.12 -2.18 10.68
CA ARG A 65 -15.16 -3.07 10.14
C ARG A 65 -14.89 -4.54 10.43
N GLN A 66 -13.63 -4.98 10.33
CA GLN A 66 -13.26 -6.35 10.67
C GLN A 66 -13.48 -6.64 12.18
N ARG A 67 -13.07 -5.72 13.06
CA ARG A 67 -13.26 -5.87 14.51
C ARG A 67 -14.76 -5.90 14.85
N TRP A 68 -15.55 -4.99 14.28
CA TRP A 68 -17.00 -4.94 14.49
C TRP A 68 -17.68 -6.22 14.00
N HIS A 69 -17.36 -6.69 12.79
CA HIS A 69 -17.90 -7.95 12.26
C HIS A 69 -17.54 -9.15 13.15
N ARG A 70 -16.33 -9.19 13.73
CA ARG A 70 -15.94 -10.24 14.68
C ARG A 70 -16.68 -10.13 16.01
N ALA A 71 -17.04 -8.92 16.44
CA ALA A 71 -17.74 -8.67 17.69
C ALA A 71 -19.24 -8.98 17.61
N LEU A 72 -19.85 -8.96 16.42
CA LEU A 72 -21.25 -9.33 16.19
C LEU A 72 -21.64 -10.68 16.83
N SER A 73 -20.73 -11.65 16.85
CA SER A 73 -20.99 -12.98 17.45
C SER A 73 -20.89 -13.00 18.98
N THR A 74 -20.51 -11.88 19.61
CA THR A 74 -20.10 -11.85 21.03
C THR A 74 -20.97 -10.95 21.91
N LEU A 75 -22.15 -10.50 21.45
CA LEU A 75 -23.08 -9.59 22.16
C LEU A 75 -22.49 -8.22 22.58
N ASN A 76 -21.23 -7.93 22.25
CA ASN A 76 -20.53 -6.70 22.62
C ASN A 76 -20.19 -5.86 21.39
N THR A 77 -21.23 -5.49 20.64
CA THR A 77 -21.11 -4.61 19.48
C THR A 77 -21.12 -3.15 19.93
N TRP A 78 -20.18 -2.35 19.42
CA TRP A 78 -20.15 -0.90 19.63
C TRP A 78 -20.57 -0.17 18.34
N SER A 79 -20.82 1.13 18.46
CA SER A 79 -21.12 1.97 17.30
C SER A 79 -19.86 2.28 16.49
N LEU A 80 -19.92 2.07 15.17
CA LEU A 80 -18.88 2.50 14.23
C LEU A 80 -18.97 3.98 13.85
N SER A 81 -20.09 4.66 14.12
CA SER A 81 -20.34 6.02 13.62
C SER A 81 -19.32 7.05 14.12
N GLU A 82 -18.74 6.83 15.31
CA GLU A 82 -17.73 7.70 15.89
C GLU A 82 -16.31 7.24 15.53
N LEU A 83 -15.55 8.13 14.89
CA LEU A 83 -14.14 7.87 14.60
C LEU A 83 -13.32 7.91 15.89
N ASN A 84 -12.75 6.76 16.26
CA ASN A 84 -11.79 6.69 17.35
C ASN A 84 -10.45 7.24 16.88
N GLN A 85 -10.15 8.47 17.30
CA GLN A 85 -8.95 9.20 16.89
C GLN A 85 -7.64 8.53 17.33
N GLU A 86 -7.64 7.83 18.47
CA GLU A 86 -6.48 7.07 18.97
C GLU A 86 -6.16 5.93 18.00
N LEU A 87 -7.15 5.10 17.71
CA LEU A 87 -7.01 3.98 16.77
C LEU A 87 -6.69 4.45 15.33
N LEU A 88 -7.17 5.63 14.93
CA LEU A 88 -6.82 6.23 13.64
C LEU A 88 -5.36 6.72 13.62
N ASN A 89 -4.85 7.23 14.74
CA ASN A 89 -3.43 7.56 14.87
C ASN A 89 -2.57 6.30 14.85
N ASP A 90 -2.99 5.21 15.51
CA ASP A 90 -2.29 3.93 15.45
C ASP A 90 -2.17 3.42 14.01
N ALA A 91 -3.26 3.49 13.24
CA ALA A 91 -3.23 3.14 11.82
C ALA A 91 -2.27 4.04 11.02
N ARG A 92 -2.14 5.32 11.37
CA ARG A 92 -1.14 6.21 10.74
C ARG A 92 0.28 5.77 11.06
N GLU A 93 0.59 5.51 12.33
CA GLU A 93 1.91 5.06 12.74
C GLU A 93 2.26 3.71 12.09
N GLU A 94 1.30 2.79 11.98
CA GLU A 94 1.47 1.53 11.27
C GLU A 94 1.85 1.72 9.80
N ILE A 95 1.18 2.63 9.08
CA ILE A 95 1.55 2.96 7.70
C ILE A 95 2.98 3.52 7.62
N LEU A 96 3.35 4.44 8.52
CA LEU A 96 4.68 5.04 8.53
C LEU A 96 5.77 4.00 8.84
N ASP A 97 5.51 3.09 9.77
CA ASP A 97 6.44 2.02 10.12
C ASP A 97 6.60 1.00 8.99
N ARG A 98 5.51 0.66 8.27
CA ARG A 98 5.58 -0.15 7.05
C ARG A 98 6.43 0.54 5.97
N GLU A 99 6.23 1.83 5.73
CA GLU A 99 7.01 2.61 4.75
C GLU A 99 8.50 2.67 5.13
N ARG A 100 8.82 2.96 6.39
CA ARG A 100 10.21 2.99 6.90
C ARG A 100 10.88 1.62 6.77
N SER A 101 10.18 0.55 7.11
CA SER A 101 10.68 -0.82 7.02
C SER A 101 10.96 -1.23 5.57
N GLN A 102 10.05 -0.85 4.65
CA GLN A 102 10.22 -1.11 3.22
C GLN A 102 11.44 -0.38 2.66
N GLU A 103 11.67 0.87 3.06
CA GLU A 103 12.85 1.64 2.62
C GLU A 103 14.15 1.00 3.10
N LEU A 104 14.21 0.59 4.37
CA LEU A 104 15.39 -0.12 4.90
C LEU A 104 15.68 -1.41 4.14
N GLU A 105 14.64 -2.16 3.77
CA GLU A 105 14.78 -3.38 2.99
C GLU A 105 15.25 -3.10 1.56
N ASN A 106 14.74 -2.04 0.92
CA ASN A 106 15.20 -1.61 -0.40
C ASN A 106 16.69 -1.23 -0.37
N LEU A 107 17.14 -0.48 0.65
CA LEU A 107 18.54 -0.11 0.83
C LEU A 107 19.45 -1.33 1.04
N ARG A 108 18.99 -2.35 1.79
CA ARG A 108 19.71 -3.61 1.96
C ARG A 108 19.88 -4.35 0.63
N LYS A 109 18.83 -4.42 -0.18
CA LYS A 109 18.88 -5.04 -1.51
C LYS A 109 19.89 -4.34 -2.41
N VAL A 110 19.84 -3.01 -2.50
CA VAL A 110 20.79 -2.21 -3.31
C VAL A 110 22.24 -2.45 -2.87
N ARG A 111 22.51 -2.46 -1.57
CA ARG A 111 23.86 -2.78 -1.04
C ARG A 111 24.34 -4.16 -1.49
N ASN A 112 23.48 -5.17 -1.41
CA ASN A 112 23.83 -6.55 -1.76
C ASN A 112 24.06 -6.71 -3.28
N THR A 113 23.30 -5.99 -4.11
CA THR A 113 23.47 -6.00 -5.57
C THR A 113 24.72 -5.27 -6.03
N CYS A 114 25.06 -4.12 -5.41
CA CYS A 114 26.31 -3.41 -5.75
C CYS A 114 27.56 -4.20 -5.36
N SER A 115 27.50 -5.00 -4.29
CA SER A 115 28.65 -5.80 -3.82
C SER A 115 28.88 -7.09 -4.62
N SER A 116 27.90 -7.54 -5.42
CA SER A 116 28.03 -8.80 -6.20
C SER A 116 28.68 -8.62 -7.58
N ASN A 117 28.94 -7.40 -8.03
CA ASN A 117 29.47 -7.14 -9.38
C ASN A 117 31.00 -7.17 -9.49
N ASP A 118 31.72 -7.51 -8.42
CA ASP A 118 33.18 -7.73 -8.47
C ASP A 118 33.49 -9.17 -8.91
N THR A 119 33.13 -9.50 -10.15
CA THR A 119 33.76 -10.64 -10.84
C THR A 119 34.94 -10.10 -11.63
N PRO A 120 36.19 -10.59 -11.43
CA PRO A 120 37.31 -10.12 -12.23
C PRO A 120 37.07 -10.57 -13.67
N THR A 121 36.76 -9.61 -14.55
CA THR A 121 36.70 -9.82 -15.99
C THR A 121 38.05 -10.37 -16.44
N ASN A 122 38.11 -11.66 -16.75
CA ASN A 122 39.27 -12.27 -17.36
C ASN A 122 39.45 -11.65 -18.75
N ILE A 123 40.40 -10.73 -18.89
CA ILE A 123 40.74 -10.07 -20.14
C ILE A 123 41.45 -11.11 -21.01
N THR A 124 40.68 -11.86 -21.79
CA THR A 124 41.23 -12.63 -22.91
C THR A 124 41.69 -11.63 -23.98
N LEU A 125 43.00 -11.34 -23.98
CA LEU A 125 43.70 -10.64 -25.04
C LEU A 125 43.48 -11.36 -26.38
N PRO A 126 43.00 -10.70 -27.44
CA PRO A 126 43.01 -11.30 -28.76
C PRO A 126 44.45 -11.41 -29.27
N LEU A 127 44.80 -12.65 -29.60
CA LEU A 127 46.05 -13.07 -30.23
C LEU A 127 46.32 -12.25 -31.50
N SER A 128 47.49 -11.60 -31.52
CA SER A 128 48.03 -10.80 -32.62
C SER A 128 47.96 -11.54 -33.96
N ALA A 129 47.36 -10.89 -34.97
CA ALA A 129 47.47 -11.29 -36.37
C ALA A 129 48.86 -10.92 -36.93
N PRO A 130 49.46 -11.73 -37.82
CA PRO A 130 50.77 -11.47 -38.40
C PRO A 130 50.74 -10.35 -39.45
N PRO A 131 51.86 -9.64 -39.66
CA PRO A 131 51.92 -8.52 -40.60
C PRO A 131 51.94 -8.97 -42.06
N SER A 132 51.14 -8.32 -42.90
CA SER A 132 51.18 -8.44 -44.37
C SER A 132 52.47 -7.82 -44.94
N PRO A 133 53.07 -8.42 -45.98
CA PRO A 133 54.30 -7.91 -46.60
C PRO A 133 54.02 -6.68 -47.50
N LEU A 134 54.86 -5.66 -47.32
CA LEU A 134 54.97 -4.48 -48.18
C LEU A 134 55.45 -4.87 -49.58
N LEU A 135 54.64 -4.61 -50.61
CA LEU A 135 55.11 -4.52 -51.98
C LEU A 135 55.27 -3.04 -52.35
N SER A 136 56.53 -2.61 -52.38
CA SER A 136 57.00 -1.40 -53.05
C SER A 136 57.93 -1.82 -54.18
N LEU A 137 57.65 -1.38 -55.41
CA LEU A 137 58.57 -1.00 -56.50
C LEU A 137 57.67 -0.68 -57.71
N ALA A 138 57.47 0.58 -58.12
CA ALA A 138 58.41 1.40 -58.88
C ALA A 138 58.93 0.68 -60.14
N SER A 139 58.30 0.94 -61.30
CA SER A 139 58.88 1.79 -62.35
C SER A 139 57.82 2.18 -63.38
#